data_AF-A0A8H7GFZ4-F1
#
_entry.id   AF-A0A8H7GFZ4-F1
#
_cell.length_a   1.000
_cell.length_b   1.000
_cell.length_c   1.000
_cell.angle_alpha   90.00
_cell.angle_beta   90.00
_cell.angle_gamma   90.00
#
_symmetry.space_group_name_H-M   'P 1'
#
loop_
_entity.id
_entity.type
_entity.pdbx_description
1 polymer ?
#
loop_
_entity_poly.entity_id
_entity_poly.type
_entity_poly.pdbx_seq_one_letter_code
_entity_poly.pdbx_strand_id
1 'polypeptide(L)'
;MRVDYYSFIATDSSSVAFSGPKVGSTRTSANNFTKSHLEIDSSNVPWYTFTGTFAWKVLRNNQSLFERSQEISSLTGNLGDGNLTHLMNTPAVIGPDYTISYGLYDAGSGIAGLPNADQAWVTIVPNLANWMGDLAPLNSAQANQAFSQFVLAAAHDAGMNTMDGIYLITGGACLAVLIAVLSVLLPIPGLEALLLAGDSPKIMLDLAMTQKESTTSMLNMGVRYFDFRPAYLIPGVRSLVSSGDDT
;
A
#
# COMPACT_ATOMS: atom_id res chain seq x y z
N MET A 1 11.08 18.42 -8.55
CA MET A 1 10.07 17.66 -7.77
C MET A 1 10.66 17.18 -6.45
N ARG A 2 9.91 17.23 -5.35
CA ARG A 2 10.37 16.81 -4.01
C ARG A 2 9.71 15.49 -3.60
N VAL A 3 10.51 14.57 -3.06
CA VAL A 3 10.04 13.33 -2.42
C VAL A 3 10.41 13.39 -0.95
N ASP A 4 9.40 13.49 -0.09
CA ASP A 4 9.56 13.29 1.35
C ASP A 4 9.64 11.80 1.64
N TYR A 5 10.57 11.38 2.50
CA TYR A 5 10.71 9.98 2.85
C TYR A 5 10.90 9.72 4.33
N TYR A 6 10.44 8.54 4.72
CA TYR A 6 10.37 8.07 6.10
C TYR A 6 10.82 6.62 6.19
N SER A 7 11.41 6.25 7.32
CA SER A 7 11.72 4.85 7.60
C SER A 7 11.45 4.48 9.05
N PHE A 8 11.03 3.24 9.26
CA PHE A 8 11.01 2.61 10.57
C PHE A 8 11.76 1.29 10.50
N ILE A 9 12.85 1.17 11.24
CA ILE A 9 13.79 0.04 11.18
C ILE A 9 13.92 -0.54 12.58
N ALA A 10 13.37 -1.72 12.78
CA ALA A 10 13.35 -2.46 14.04
C ALA A 10 14.16 -3.77 13.98
N THR A 11 14.95 -3.96 12.92
CA THR A 11 15.89 -5.07 12.80
C THR A 11 17.32 -4.54 12.91
N ASP A 12 18.15 -5.26 13.66
CA ASP A 12 19.57 -4.96 13.73
C ASP A 12 20.23 -5.11 12.36
N SER A 13 21.38 -4.45 12.17
CA SER A 13 22.20 -4.50 10.94
C SER A 13 21.53 -4.05 9.64
N SER A 14 20.30 -3.51 9.72
CA SER A 14 19.51 -3.09 8.58
C SER A 14 19.55 -1.58 8.40
N SER A 15 19.52 -1.12 7.15
CA SER A 15 19.42 0.30 6.79
C SER A 15 18.67 0.46 5.47
N VAL A 16 18.18 1.67 5.20
CA VAL A 16 17.54 2.01 3.93
C VAL A 16 18.34 3.12 3.28
N ALA A 17 18.92 2.86 2.12
CA ALA A 17 19.57 3.89 1.31
C ALA A 17 18.56 4.45 0.32
N PHE A 18 18.19 5.72 0.48
CA PHE A 18 17.37 6.50 -0.43
C PHE A 18 18.28 7.27 -1.39
N SER A 19 17.88 7.37 -2.65
CA SER A 19 18.68 8.00 -3.70
C SER A 19 17.82 8.67 -4.77
N GLY A 20 18.36 9.72 -5.35
CA GLY A 20 17.90 10.40 -6.55
C GLY A 20 19.10 10.82 -7.41
N PRO A 21 18.90 11.53 -8.52
CA PRO A 21 19.99 12.01 -9.35
C PRO A 21 20.98 12.86 -8.54
N LYS A 22 22.22 12.38 -8.39
CA LYS A 22 23.33 13.03 -7.65
C LYS A 22 23.05 13.33 -6.16
N VAL A 23 21.97 12.79 -5.59
CA VAL A 23 21.57 13.01 -4.20
C VAL A 23 21.21 11.69 -3.52
N GLY A 24 21.36 11.60 -2.20
CA GLY A 24 20.98 10.41 -1.47
C GLY A 24 21.35 10.46 0.00
N SER A 25 20.80 9.53 0.76
CA SER A 25 21.10 9.36 2.18
C SER A 25 20.79 7.94 2.63
N THR A 26 21.50 7.47 3.67
CA THR A 26 21.18 6.20 4.32
C THR A 26 20.51 6.46 5.66
N ARG A 27 19.43 5.72 5.94
CA ARG A 27 18.68 5.73 7.19
C ARG A 27 18.93 4.45 7.96
N THR A 28 19.08 4.60 9.26
CA THR A 28 19.24 3.50 10.23
C THR A 28 18.14 3.60 11.29
N SER A 29 18.11 2.65 12.23
CA SER A 29 17.19 2.70 13.37
C SER A 29 17.32 3.98 14.20
N ALA A 30 18.50 4.62 14.21
CA ALA A 30 18.72 5.93 14.85
C ALA A 30 17.93 7.08 14.19
N ASN A 31 17.36 6.85 13.00
CA ASN A 31 16.57 7.83 12.26
C ASN A 31 15.07 7.51 12.24
N ASN A 32 14.61 6.54 13.04
CA ASN A 32 13.19 6.18 13.10
C ASN A 32 12.31 7.38 13.46
N PHE A 33 11.15 7.47 12.82
CA PHE A 33 10.17 8.56 12.98
C PHE A 33 10.68 9.95 12.61
N THR A 34 11.80 10.05 11.88
CA THR A 34 12.28 11.33 11.36
C THR A 34 11.92 11.49 9.89
N LYS A 35 11.45 12.71 9.54
CA LYS A 35 11.22 13.12 8.16
C LYS A 35 12.53 13.50 7.49
N SER A 36 12.68 13.15 6.22
CA SER A 36 13.65 13.81 5.35
C SER A 36 13.13 13.90 3.92
N HIS A 37 13.95 14.40 2.99
CA HIS A 37 13.54 14.62 1.61
C HIS A 37 14.71 14.55 0.63
N LEU A 38 14.39 14.21 -0.61
CA LEU A 38 15.27 14.34 -1.77
C LEU A 38 14.56 15.19 -2.83
N GLU A 39 15.34 15.91 -3.62
CA GLU A 39 14.83 16.66 -4.77
C GLU A 39 15.29 16.01 -6.07
N ILE A 40 14.31 15.66 -6.90
CA ILE A 40 14.51 15.34 -8.30
C ILE A 40 14.58 16.68 -9.03
N ASP A 41 15.80 17.22 -9.12
CA ASP A 41 16.11 18.50 -9.77
C ASP A 41 16.58 18.29 -11.21
N SER A 42 16.03 19.10 -12.11
CA SER A 42 16.48 19.28 -13.49
C SER A 42 18.00 19.48 -13.63
N SER A 43 18.67 20.15 -12.68
CA SER A 43 20.14 20.35 -12.70
C SER A 43 20.93 19.06 -12.47
N ASN A 44 20.29 18.05 -11.90
CA ASN A 44 20.90 16.78 -11.55
C ASN A 44 20.64 15.67 -12.58
N VAL A 45 19.78 15.92 -13.57
CA VAL A 45 19.47 15.01 -14.68
C VAL A 45 20.15 15.47 -15.99
N PRO A 46 20.32 14.58 -16.99
CA PRO A 46 20.88 14.98 -18.29
C PRO A 46 20.07 16.07 -18.99
N TRP A 47 20.73 16.97 -19.71
CA TRP A 47 20.13 18.17 -20.32
C TRP A 47 18.96 17.91 -21.28
N TYR A 48 18.83 16.69 -21.80
CA TYR A 48 17.80 16.28 -22.76
C TYR A 48 16.58 15.62 -22.10
N THR A 49 16.52 15.53 -20.76
CA THR A 49 15.39 14.96 -20.03
C THR A 49 15.07 15.76 -18.78
N PHE A 50 13.81 15.73 -18.38
CA PHE A 50 13.35 16.23 -17.09
C PHE A 50 13.04 15.10 -16.11
N THR A 51 13.25 13.85 -16.51
CA THR A 51 12.94 12.68 -15.69
C THR A 51 14.15 12.26 -14.87
N GLY A 52 13.95 12.09 -13.57
CA GLY A 52 14.95 11.50 -12.68
C GLY A 52 14.36 10.33 -11.91
N THR A 53 15.21 9.37 -11.56
CA THR A 53 14.79 8.18 -10.82
C THR A 53 14.95 8.40 -9.32
N PHE A 54 13.84 8.35 -8.60
CA PHE A 54 13.85 8.11 -7.16
C PHE A 54 14.00 6.61 -6.92
N ALA A 55 14.88 6.21 -6.01
CA ALA A 55 15.07 4.81 -5.66
C ALA A 55 15.41 4.65 -4.19
N TRP A 56 15.08 3.49 -3.64
CA TRP A 56 15.58 3.07 -2.35
C TRP A 56 15.97 1.61 -2.37
N LYS A 57 16.91 1.26 -1.49
CA LYS A 57 17.35 -0.11 -1.27
C LYS A 57 17.44 -0.41 0.22
N VAL A 58 16.90 -1.55 0.62
CA VAL A 58 17.12 -2.13 1.94
C VAL A 58 18.47 -2.82 1.92
N LEU A 59 19.34 -2.41 2.84
CA LEU A 59 20.65 -2.99 3.05
C LEU A 59 20.63 -3.77 4.36
N ARG A 60 21.22 -4.97 4.36
CA ARG A 60 21.47 -5.75 5.57
C ARG A 60 22.90 -6.22 5.57
N ASN A 61 23.65 -5.93 6.63
CA ASN A 61 25.10 -6.17 6.67
C ASN A 61 25.83 -5.60 5.43
N ASN A 62 25.43 -4.40 4.99
CA ASN A 62 25.89 -3.72 3.77
C ASN A 62 25.60 -4.44 2.44
N GLN A 63 24.82 -5.51 2.42
CA GLN A 63 24.37 -6.19 1.20
C GLN A 63 22.97 -5.73 0.81
N SER A 64 22.73 -5.52 -0.49
CA SER A 64 21.40 -5.19 -1.01
C SER A 64 20.48 -6.39 -0.87
N LEU A 65 19.37 -6.19 -0.16
CA LEU A 65 18.38 -7.23 0.12
C LEU A 65 17.17 -7.09 -0.81
N PHE A 66 16.75 -5.85 -1.03
CA PHE A 66 15.57 -5.51 -1.82
C PHE A 66 15.61 -4.05 -2.25
N GLU A 67 15.12 -3.75 -3.44
CA GLU A 67 15.15 -2.40 -3.99
C GLU A 67 13.90 -2.09 -4.81
N ARG A 68 13.57 -0.80 -4.87
CA ARG A 68 12.49 -0.24 -5.67
C ARG A 68 12.90 1.10 -6.24
N SER A 69 12.28 1.46 -7.35
CA SER A 69 12.55 2.69 -8.08
C SER A 69 11.31 3.18 -8.80
N GLN A 70 11.27 4.49 -8.96
CA GLN A 70 10.23 5.19 -9.68
C GLN A 70 10.82 6.39 -10.41
N GLU A 71 10.58 6.49 -11.70
CA GLU A 71 10.83 7.70 -12.46
C GLU A 71 9.82 8.78 -12.09
N ILE A 72 10.31 9.99 -11.93
CA ILE A 72 9.53 11.17 -11.56
C ILE A 72 9.98 12.33 -12.45
N SER A 73 9.02 12.98 -13.08
CA SER A 73 9.26 14.22 -13.82
C SER A 73 9.61 15.36 -12.85
N SER A 74 10.81 15.93 -12.99
CA SER A 74 11.24 17.10 -12.20
C SER A 74 10.36 18.33 -12.46
N LEU A 75 9.72 18.40 -13.64
CA LEU A 75 8.87 19.51 -14.09
C LEU A 75 7.42 19.38 -13.63
N THR A 76 6.84 18.18 -13.74
CA THR A 76 5.40 17.96 -13.53
C THR A 76 5.08 17.16 -12.28
N GLY A 77 6.05 16.45 -11.69
CA GLY A 77 5.82 15.49 -10.61
C GLY A 77 5.26 14.15 -11.07
N ASN A 78 4.74 14.05 -12.30
CA ASN A 78 4.16 12.82 -12.82
C ASN A 78 5.14 11.64 -12.74
N LEU A 79 4.60 10.49 -12.34
CA LEU A 79 5.31 9.22 -12.33
C LEU A 79 5.49 8.69 -13.76
N GLY A 80 6.70 8.24 -14.08
CA GLY A 80 7.06 7.53 -15.30
C GLY A 80 7.21 6.02 -15.07
N ASP A 81 8.23 5.42 -15.69
CA ASP A 81 8.50 4.00 -15.54
C ASP A 81 9.00 3.67 -14.11
N GLY A 82 8.54 2.56 -13.56
CA GLY A 82 8.91 2.16 -12.21
C GLY A 82 8.09 1.01 -11.65
N ASN A 83 8.43 0.60 -10.44
CA ASN A 83 7.80 -0.51 -9.72
C ASN A 83 7.04 -0.05 -8.47
N LEU A 84 6.70 1.24 -8.41
CA LEU A 84 5.93 1.87 -7.34
C LEU A 84 4.65 2.58 -7.86
N THR A 85 4.29 2.38 -9.13
CA THR A 85 3.16 3.06 -9.79
C THR A 85 1.78 2.62 -9.31
N HIS A 86 1.65 1.41 -8.76
CA HIS A 86 0.38 0.85 -8.32
C HIS A 86 0.49 0.21 -6.95
N LEU A 87 -0.37 0.62 -6.01
CA LEU A 87 -0.40 0.11 -4.64
C LEU A 87 -0.47 -1.42 -4.58
N MET A 88 -1.33 -2.02 -5.42
CA MET A 88 -1.52 -3.47 -5.47
C MET A 88 -0.29 -4.24 -5.98
N ASN A 89 0.67 -3.55 -6.61
CA ASN A 89 1.94 -4.12 -7.06
C ASN A 89 3.08 -3.91 -6.06
N THR A 90 2.77 -3.42 -4.85
CA THR A 90 3.75 -3.17 -3.79
C THR A 90 3.52 -4.05 -2.55
N PRO A 91 3.32 -5.38 -2.67
CA PRO A 91 3.13 -6.22 -1.51
C PRO A 91 4.36 -6.18 -0.60
N ALA A 92 4.13 -6.39 0.71
CA ALA A 92 5.20 -6.57 1.67
C ALA A 92 6.10 -7.76 1.28
N VAL A 93 7.40 -7.63 1.58
CA VAL A 93 8.38 -8.71 1.39
C VAL A 93 8.55 -9.43 2.71
N ILE A 94 8.22 -10.72 2.72
CA ILE A 94 8.39 -11.57 3.90
C ILE A 94 9.68 -12.37 3.75
N GLY A 95 10.67 -12.07 4.60
CA GLY A 95 11.90 -12.82 4.72
C GLY A 95 11.86 -13.83 5.89
N PRO A 96 12.93 -14.63 6.06
CA PRO A 96 13.02 -15.61 7.16
C PRO A 96 12.88 -14.97 8.55
N ASP A 97 13.49 -13.82 8.75
CA ASP A 97 13.59 -13.12 10.05
C ASP A 97 13.32 -11.61 9.94
N TYR A 98 12.84 -11.16 8.78
CA TYR A 98 12.46 -9.77 8.55
C TYR A 98 11.16 -9.68 7.74
N THR A 99 10.52 -8.53 7.79
CA THR A 99 9.44 -8.14 6.89
C THR A 99 9.65 -6.69 6.47
N ILE A 100 9.57 -6.44 5.16
CA ILE A 100 9.65 -5.10 4.59
C ILE A 100 8.28 -4.69 4.08
N SER A 101 7.69 -3.63 4.61
CA SER A 101 6.52 -2.98 4.02
C SER A 101 6.89 -1.59 3.55
N TYR A 102 6.31 -1.15 2.44
CA TYR A 102 6.67 0.09 1.78
C TYR A 102 5.52 0.62 0.95
N GLY A 103 5.63 1.88 0.55
CA GLY A 103 4.71 2.52 -0.37
C GLY A 103 5.27 3.83 -0.92
N LEU A 104 4.64 4.29 -2.00
CA LEU A 104 4.84 5.60 -2.60
C LEU A 104 3.45 6.24 -2.77
N TYR A 105 3.33 7.49 -2.34
CA TYR A 105 2.16 8.32 -2.54
C TYR A 105 2.53 9.44 -3.53
N ASP A 106 1.87 9.44 -4.68
CA ASP A 106 1.91 10.55 -5.64
C ASP A 106 1.00 11.67 -5.14
N ALA A 107 1.59 12.79 -4.80
CA ALA A 107 0.89 13.89 -4.14
C ALA A 107 0.17 14.83 -5.11
N GLY A 108 0.49 14.79 -6.40
CA GLY A 108 0.05 15.78 -7.36
C GLY A 108 0.28 17.21 -6.86
N SER A 109 -0.74 18.06 -6.97
CA SER A 109 -0.66 19.48 -6.58
C SER A 109 -0.96 19.77 -5.10
N GLY A 110 -1.35 18.77 -4.31
CA GLY A 110 -1.79 18.94 -2.92
C GLY A 110 -3.13 19.67 -2.79
N ILE A 111 -4.23 18.91 -2.90
CA ILE A 111 -5.62 19.42 -2.82
C ILE A 111 -6.25 19.01 -1.47
N ALA A 112 -7.17 19.82 -0.94
CA ALA A 112 -7.95 19.49 0.26
C ALA A 112 -7.10 19.20 1.53
N GLY A 113 -5.97 19.88 1.69
CA GLY A 113 -5.08 19.72 2.85
C GLY A 113 -4.11 18.53 2.73
N LEU A 114 -4.12 17.83 1.59
CA LEU A 114 -3.11 16.81 1.27
C LEU A 114 -1.76 17.47 0.95
N PRO A 115 -0.64 16.78 1.21
CA PRO A 115 0.69 17.28 0.88
C PRO A 115 0.83 17.51 -0.62
N ASN A 116 1.75 18.39 -1.02
CA ASN A 116 2.09 18.69 -2.41
C ASN A 116 3.49 18.16 -2.79
N ALA A 117 3.98 17.17 -2.05
CA ALA A 117 5.24 16.49 -2.28
C ALA A 117 5.01 14.99 -2.11
N ASP A 118 5.57 14.20 -3.04
CA ASP A 118 5.44 12.75 -3.00
C ASP A 118 5.96 12.20 -1.69
N GLN A 119 5.36 11.13 -1.20
CA GLN A 119 5.76 10.51 0.05
C GLN A 119 6.19 9.06 -0.17
N ALA A 120 7.40 8.72 0.25
CA ALA A 120 7.90 7.36 0.24
C ALA A 120 8.13 6.88 1.68
N TRP A 121 7.72 5.65 1.98
CA TRP A 121 7.99 5.06 3.28
C TRP A 121 8.48 3.63 3.14
N VAL A 122 9.40 3.25 4.03
CA VAL A 122 9.94 1.89 4.11
C VAL A 122 10.01 1.48 5.58
N THR A 123 9.29 0.43 5.95
CA THR A 123 9.39 -0.20 7.26
C THR A 123 10.14 -1.52 7.14
N ILE A 124 11.01 -1.79 8.10
CA ILE A 124 11.73 -3.06 8.23
C ILE A 124 11.52 -3.50 9.68
N VAL A 125 10.80 -4.60 9.86
CA VAL A 125 10.51 -5.18 11.17
C VAL A 125 10.96 -6.64 11.20
N PRO A 126 11.16 -7.26 12.37
CA PRO A 126 11.33 -8.69 12.46
C PRO A 126 10.16 -9.43 11.80
N ASN A 127 10.36 -10.69 11.39
CA ASN A 127 9.21 -11.53 11.05
C ASN A 127 8.38 -11.78 12.33
N LEU A 128 7.13 -11.33 12.32
CA LEU A 128 6.23 -11.36 13.49
C LEU A 128 5.22 -12.51 13.40
N ALA A 129 5.45 -13.54 12.59
CA ALA A 129 4.55 -14.70 12.49
C ALA A 129 4.27 -15.38 13.86
N ASN A 130 5.24 -15.34 14.79
CA ASN A 130 5.13 -16.02 16.08
C ASN A 130 5.13 -15.07 17.31
N TRP A 131 4.99 -13.75 17.11
CA TRP A 131 5.27 -12.75 18.16
C TRP A 131 4.48 -12.97 19.47
N MET A 132 3.23 -13.44 19.39
CA MET A 132 2.42 -13.71 20.57
C MET A 132 2.99 -14.86 21.41
N GLY A 133 3.49 -15.91 20.74
CA GLY A 133 4.13 -17.04 21.40
C GLY A 133 5.48 -16.68 22.01
N ASP A 134 6.21 -15.78 21.37
CA ASP A 134 7.47 -15.24 21.90
C ASP A 134 7.24 -14.34 23.12
N LEU A 135 6.18 -13.53 23.10
CA LEU A 135 5.83 -12.61 24.20
C LEU A 135 5.22 -13.33 25.41
N ALA A 136 4.39 -14.35 25.16
CA ALA A 136 3.71 -15.13 26.20
C ALA A 136 3.97 -16.65 26.04
N PRO A 137 5.21 -17.12 26.27
CA PRO A 137 5.53 -18.54 26.16
C PRO A 137 4.70 -19.39 27.11
N LEU A 138 4.41 -20.64 26.74
CA LEU A 138 3.68 -21.57 27.58
C LEU A 138 4.34 -21.67 28.98
N ASN A 139 3.52 -21.64 30.04
CA ASN A 139 3.94 -21.64 31.44
C ASN A 139 4.65 -20.35 31.93
N SER A 140 4.64 -19.27 31.16
CA SER A 140 5.10 -17.95 31.62
C SER A 140 4.03 -17.21 32.43
N ALA A 141 4.42 -16.19 33.20
CA ALA A 141 3.48 -15.31 33.89
C ALA A 141 2.57 -14.55 32.91
N GLN A 142 3.11 -14.21 31.73
CA GLN A 142 2.44 -13.52 30.63
C GLN A 142 1.36 -14.40 30.01
N ALA A 143 1.61 -15.69 29.81
CA ALA A 143 0.64 -16.64 29.28
C ALA A 143 -0.59 -16.84 30.21
N ASN A 144 -0.45 -16.54 31.50
CA ASN A 144 -1.54 -16.58 32.47
C ASN A 144 -2.34 -15.28 32.56
N GLN A 145 -1.96 -14.22 31.83
CA GLN A 145 -2.72 -12.97 31.79
C GLN A 145 -3.93 -13.10 30.85
N ALA A 146 -4.94 -12.26 31.06
CA ALA A 146 -6.10 -12.20 30.17
C ALA A 146 -5.70 -11.70 28.77
N PHE A 147 -6.32 -12.26 27.73
CA PHE A 147 -6.08 -11.85 26.34
C PHE A 147 -6.31 -10.35 26.10
N SER A 148 -7.19 -9.71 26.87
CA SER A 148 -7.46 -8.27 26.81
C SER A 148 -6.28 -7.39 27.20
N GLN A 149 -5.19 -7.95 27.73
CA GLN A 149 -3.95 -7.22 27.99
C GLN A 149 -3.09 -7.02 26.73
N PHE A 150 -3.34 -7.77 25.65
CA PHE A 150 -2.62 -7.57 24.40
C PHE A 150 -3.02 -6.27 23.71
N VAL A 151 -2.02 -5.56 23.18
CA VAL A 151 -2.21 -4.50 22.18
C VAL A 151 -2.02 -5.14 20.82
N LEU A 152 -3.10 -5.30 20.05
CA LEU A 152 -3.09 -6.02 18.79
C LEU A 152 -3.03 -5.07 17.60
N ALA A 153 -2.14 -5.36 16.65
CA ALA A 153 -2.24 -4.81 15.32
C ALA A 153 -3.50 -5.37 14.64
N ALA A 154 -4.29 -4.47 14.04
CA ALA A 154 -5.57 -4.77 13.41
C ALA A 154 -5.58 -4.34 11.95
N ALA A 155 -6.19 -5.16 11.08
CA ALA A 155 -6.47 -4.79 9.70
C ALA A 155 -7.95 -4.40 9.57
N HIS A 156 -8.19 -3.15 9.18
CA HIS A 156 -9.52 -2.63 8.88
C HIS A 156 -9.94 -3.05 7.47
N ASP A 157 -11.17 -3.55 7.31
CA ASP A 157 -11.68 -4.11 6.06
C ASP A 157 -10.68 -5.11 5.43
N ALA A 158 -10.26 -6.11 6.21
CA ALA A 158 -9.15 -7.00 5.88
C ALA A 158 -9.31 -7.79 4.56
N GLY A 159 -10.56 -7.96 4.10
CA GLY A 159 -10.86 -8.58 2.81
C GLY A 159 -10.69 -7.66 1.60
N MET A 160 -10.49 -6.35 1.80
CA MET A 160 -10.29 -5.37 0.72
C MET A 160 -8.83 -5.34 0.28
N ASN A 161 -8.31 -6.50 -0.14
CA ASN A 161 -6.93 -6.74 -0.59
C ASN A 161 -6.82 -7.40 -1.97
N THR A 162 -7.94 -7.57 -2.68
CA THR A 162 -7.99 -8.00 -4.08
C THR A 162 -8.99 -7.16 -4.88
N MET A 163 -8.76 -7.06 -6.19
CA MET A 163 -9.66 -6.40 -7.15
C MET A 163 -10.69 -7.36 -7.77
N ASP A 164 -10.63 -8.66 -7.45
CA ASP A 164 -11.43 -9.69 -8.14
C ASP A 164 -12.94 -9.39 -8.09
N GLY A 165 -13.46 -9.07 -6.90
CA GLY A 165 -14.86 -8.68 -6.73
C GLY A 165 -15.22 -7.38 -7.47
N ILE A 166 -14.29 -6.42 -7.52
CA ILE A 166 -14.50 -5.17 -8.28
C ILE A 166 -14.57 -5.47 -9.77
N TYR A 167 -13.68 -6.30 -10.32
CA TYR A 167 -13.71 -6.67 -11.73
C TYR A 167 -14.97 -7.48 -12.09
N LEU A 168 -15.45 -8.32 -11.17
CA LEU A 168 -16.71 -9.04 -11.33
C LEU A 168 -17.90 -8.08 -11.50
N ILE A 169 -18.03 -7.07 -10.63
CA ILE A 169 -19.19 -6.16 -10.65
C ILE A 169 -19.07 -5.02 -11.68
N THR A 170 -17.85 -4.68 -12.10
CA THR A 170 -17.59 -3.67 -13.12
C THR A 170 -17.49 -4.25 -14.53
N GLY A 171 -17.64 -5.58 -14.68
CA GLY A 171 -17.61 -6.27 -15.97
C GLY A 171 -19.00 -6.51 -16.57
N GLY A 172 -19.09 -6.38 -17.90
CA GLY A 172 -20.20 -6.89 -18.71
C GLY A 172 -21.60 -6.50 -18.20
N ALA A 173 -22.49 -7.50 -18.10
CA ALA A 173 -23.88 -7.29 -17.68
C ALA A 173 -24.00 -6.86 -16.20
N CYS A 174 -23.03 -7.20 -15.34
CA CYS A 174 -23.04 -6.79 -13.94
C CYS A 174 -22.92 -5.27 -13.77
N LEU A 175 -22.10 -4.61 -14.60
CA LEU A 175 -21.97 -3.15 -14.58
C LEU A 175 -23.29 -2.45 -14.92
N ALA A 176 -24.05 -2.97 -15.89
CA ALA A 176 -25.35 -2.40 -16.25
C ALA A 176 -26.35 -2.48 -15.10
N VAL A 177 -26.36 -3.60 -14.36
CA VAL A 177 -27.18 -3.76 -13.15
C VAL A 177 -26.72 -2.80 -12.05
N LEU A 178 -25.41 -2.67 -11.84
CA LEU A 178 -24.85 -1.75 -10.85
C LEU A 178 -25.23 -0.29 -11.15
N ILE A 179 -25.10 0.16 -12.40
CA ILE A 179 -25.51 1.51 -12.83
C ILE A 179 -27.00 1.71 -12.58
N ALA A 180 -27.85 0.76 -12.97
CA ALA A 180 -29.30 0.89 -12.77
C ALA A 180 -29.67 1.05 -11.29
N VAL A 181 -29.00 0.32 -10.38
CA VAL A 181 -29.22 0.45 -8.93
C VAL A 181 -28.67 1.78 -8.40
N LEU A 182 -27.44 2.15 -8.76
CA LEU A 182 -26.83 3.38 -8.29
C LEU A 182 -27.57 4.63 -8.77
N SER A 183 -28.09 4.65 -10.00
CA SER A 183 -28.87 5.79 -10.52
C SER A 183 -30.17 6.02 -9.74
N VAL A 184 -30.72 5.00 -9.09
CA VAL A 184 -31.89 5.13 -8.20
C VAL A 184 -31.47 5.60 -6.80
N LEU A 185 -30.39 5.04 -6.25
CA LEU A 185 -29.93 5.33 -4.89
C LEU A 185 -29.22 6.68 -4.77
N LEU A 186 -28.48 7.07 -5.80
CA LEU A 186 -27.64 8.26 -5.89
C LEU A 186 -27.95 8.95 -7.23
N PRO A 187 -29.03 9.75 -7.33
CA PRO A 187 -29.42 10.43 -8.56
C PRO A 187 -28.50 11.64 -8.84
N ILE A 188 -27.19 11.36 -8.98
CA ILE A 188 -26.14 12.33 -9.25
C ILE A 188 -25.97 12.41 -10.77
N PRO A 189 -26.21 13.58 -11.39
CA PRO A 189 -26.02 13.74 -12.83
C PRO A 189 -24.60 13.37 -13.26
N GLY A 190 -24.48 12.52 -14.28
CA GLY A 190 -23.19 12.11 -14.86
C GLY A 190 -22.48 10.93 -14.19
N LEU A 191 -23.04 10.36 -13.11
CA LEU A 191 -22.47 9.17 -12.45
C LEU A 191 -22.36 7.97 -13.40
N GLU A 192 -23.39 7.74 -14.22
CA GLU A 192 -23.39 6.67 -15.23
C GLU A 192 -22.27 6.85 -16.27
N ALA A 193 -22.06 8.08 -16.75
CA ALA A 193 -21.02 8.38 -17.73
C ALA A 193 -19.63 8.16 -17.13
N LEU A 194 -19.43 8.51 -15.86
CA LEU A 194 -18.19 8.26 -15.13
C LEU A 194 -17.91 6.75 -14.99
N LEU A 195 -18.92 5.96 -14.63
CA LEU A 195 -18.77 4.51 -14.47
C LEU A 195 -18.54 3.79 -15.81
N LEU A 196 -19.17 4.28 -16.89
CA LEU A 196 -19.05 3.72 -18.24
C LEU A 196 -17.76 4.13 -18.96
N ALA A 197 -17.08 5.20 -18.52
CA ALA A 197 -15.82 5.65 -19.11
C ALA A 197 -14.64 4.68 -18.89
N GLY A 198 -14.86 3.55 -18.20
CA GLY A 198 -13.85 2.52 -17.95
C GLY A 198 -12.93 2.80 -16.76
N ASP A 199 -13.13 3.93 -16.06
CA ASP A 199 -12.38 4.28 -14.85
C ASP A 199 -13.00 3.70 -13.57
N SER A 200 -14.12 2.97 -13.67
CA SER A 200 -14.82 2.36 -12.54
C SER A 200 -13.91 1.47 -11.67
N PRO A 201 -13.07 0.57 -12.19
CA PRO A 201 -12.13 -0.18 -11.35
C PRO A 201 -11.11 0.70 -10.63
N LYS A 202 -10.63 1.78 -11.25
CA LYS A 202 -9.66 2.70 -10.62
C LYS A 202 -10.31 3.51 -9.51
N ILE A 203 -11.50 4.04 -9.76
CA ILE A 203 -12.29 4.75 -8.75
C ILE A 203 -12.54 3.85 -7.54
N MET A 204 -12.92 2.58 -7.78
CA MET A 204 -13.14 1.63 -6.70
C MET A 204 -11.84 1.25 -5.98
N LEU A 205 -10.72 1.09 -6.69
CA LEU A 205 -9.40 0.90 -6.09
C LEU A 205 -9.07 2.03 -5.11
N ASP A 206 -9.21 3.29 -5.55
CA ASP A 206 -8.83 4.47 -4.75
C ASP A 206 -9.77 4.74 -3.57
N LEU A 207 -11.03 4.29 -3.65
CA LEU A 207 -12.04 4.55 -2.60
C LEU A 207 -12.25 3.38 -1.64
N ALA A 208 -12.07 2.14 -2.08
CA ALA A 208 -12.52 0.96 -1.36
C ALA A 208 -11.38 0.07 -0.85
N MET A 209 -10.19 0.14 -1.46
CA MET A 209 -9.08 -0.73 -1.07
C MET A 209 -8.38 -0.19 0.17
N THR A 210 -8.41 -0.96 1.25
CA THR A 210 -7.81 -0.58 2.54
C THR A 210 -6.54 -1.35 2.85
N GLN A 211 -6.33 -2.49 2.19
CA GLN A 211 -5.18 -3.36 2.38
C GLN A 211 -4.54 -3.68 1.04
N LYS A 212 -3.20 -3.76 0.99
CA LYS A 212 -2.46 -4.29 -0.17
C LYS A 212 -1.87 -5.67 0.09
N GLU A 213 -1.89 -6.13 1.33
CA GLU A 213 -1.36 -7.41 1.76
C GLU A 213 -2.43 -8.51 1.78
N SER A 214 -2.02 -9.73 1.38
CA SER A 214 -2.80 -10.93 1.62
C SER A 214 -2.94 -11.24 3.12
N THR A 215 -3.97 -11.99 3.50
CA THR A 215 -4.18 -12.41 4.91
C THR A 215 -2.96 -13.11 5.51
N THR A 216 -2.30 -13.98 4.72
CA THR A 216 -1.06 -14.64 5.15
C THR A 216 0.05 -13.64 5.42
N SER A 217 0.21 -12.63 4.55
CA SER A 217 1.22 -11.58 4.74
C SER A 217 0.92 -10.72 5.97
N MET A 218 -0.34 -10.35 6.18
CA MET A 218 -0.79 -9.64 7.38
C MET A 218 -0.49 -10.43 8.67
N LEU A 219 -0.71 -11.75 8.68
CA LEU A 219 -0.34 -12.61 9.81
C LEU A 219 1.18 -12.63 10.06
N ASN A 220 2.00 -12.74 9.01
CA ASN A 220 3.46 -12.69 9.10
C ASN A 220 3.96 -11.31 9.58
N MET A 221 3.24 -10.24 9.26
CA MET A 221 3.47 -8.88 9.75
C MET A 221 2.98 -8.65 11.20
N GLY A 222 2.33 -9.64 11.81
CA GLY A 222 1.90 -9.58 13.21
C GLY A 222 0.46 -9.12 13.44
N VAL A 223 -0.35 -8.93 12.39
CA VAL A 223 -1.79 -8.63 12.52
C VAL A 223 -2.50 -9.81 13.19
N ARG A 224 -3.31 -9.54 14.22
CA ARG A 224 -4.03 -10.57 14.98
C ARG A 224 -5.50 -10.24 15.23
N TYR A 225 -5.95 -9.08 14.74
CA TYR A 225 -7.36 -8.70 14.71
C TYR A 225 -7.74 -8.32 13.27
N PHE A 226 -8.82 -8.89 12.76
CA PHE A 226 -9.25 -8.69 11.38
C PHE A 226 -10.72 -8.26 11.37
N ASP A 227 -11.01 -7.13 10.74
CA ASP A 227 -12.37 -6.67 10.46
C ASP A 227 -12.79 -7.22 9.09
N PHE A 228 -13.64 -8.25 9.08
CA PHE A 228 -14.25 -8.78 7.86
C PHE A 228 -15.69 -8.31 7.76
N ARG A 229 -16.04 -7.70 6.62
CA ARG A 229 -17.37 -7.17 6.33
C ARG A 229 -18.00 -7.89 5.14
N PRO A 230 -18.47 -9.14 5.33
CA PRO A 230 -19.11 -9.88 4.26
C PRO A 230 -20.40 -9.19 3.82
N ALA A 231 -20.68 -9.20 2.52
CA ALA A 231 -21.90 -8.68 1.95
C ALA A 231 -22.38 -9.60 0.82
N TYR A 232 -23.69 -9.66 0.64
CA TYR A 232 -24.29 -10.35 -0.48
C TYR A 232 -24.33 -9.44 -1.71
N LEU A 233 -24.13 -10.01 -2.90
CA LEU A 233 -24.35 -9.29 -4.15
C LEU A 233 -25.84 -8.90 -4.28
N ILE A 234 -26.08 -7.74 -4.90
CA ILE A 234 -27.44 -7.32 -5.22
C ILE A 234 -28.14 -8.38 -6.11
N PRO A 235 -29.45 -8.64 -5.94
CA PRO A 235 -30.12 -9.76 -6.59
C PRO A 235 -29.92 -9.86 -8.11
N GLY A 236 -29.86 -8.71 -8.80
CA GLY A 236 -29.61 -8.68 -10.24
C GLY A 236 -28.22 -9.18 -10.62
N VAL A 237 -27.17 -8.80 -9.87
CA VAL A 237 -25.79 -9.28 -10.10
C VAL A 237 -25.66 -10.75 -9.72
N ARG A 238 -26.26 -11.17 -8.59
CA ARG A 238 -26.30 -12.58 -8.17
C ARG A 238 -26.82 -13.52 -9.25
N SER A 239 -27.80 -13.08 -10.04
CA SER A 239 -28.36 -13.88 -11.14
C SER A 239 -27.42 -14.04 -12.34
N LEU A 240 -26.35 -13.27 -12.40
CA LEU A 240 -25.40 -13.20 -13.51
C LEU A 240 -24.04 -13.85 -13.20
N VAL A 241 -23.77 -14.14 -11.93
CA VAL A 241 -22.49 -14.71 -11.48
C VAL A 241 -22.64 -16.17 -11.06
N SER A 242 -21.52 -16.90 -10.98
CA SER A 242 -21.57 -18.28 -10.53
C SER A 242 -21.90 -18.36 -9.04
N SER A 243 -22.48 -19.46 -8.57
CA SER A 243 -22.86 -19.62 -7.15
C SER A 243 -21.67 -19.57 -6.18
N GLY A 244 -20.44 -19.73 -6.68
CA GLY A 244 -19.20 -19.59 -5.90
C GLY A 244 -18.70 -18.15 -5.78
N ASP A 245 -19.27 -17.22 -6.55
CA ASP A 245 -18.85 -15.81 -6.60
C ASP A 245 -19.83 -14.87 -5.85
N ASP A 246 -20.81 -15.43 -5.14
CA ASP A 246 -21.90 -14.69 -4.46
C ASP A 246 -21.61 -14.36 -2.98
N THR A 247 -20.36 -14.57 -2.54
CA THR A 247 -19.93 -14.35 -1.14
C THR A 247 -18.56 -13.70 -1.06
#